data_AF-A0A836UCZ2-F1
#
_entry.id   AF-A0A836UCZ2-F1
#
_cell.length_a   1.000
_cell.length_b   1.000
_cell.length_c   1.000
_cell.angle_alpha   90.00
_cell.angle_beta   90.00
_cell.angle_gamma   90.00
#
_symmetry.space_group_name_H-M   'P 1'
#
loop_
_entity.id
_entity.type
_entity.pdbx_description
1 polymer ?
#
loop_
_entity_poly.entity_id
_entity_poly.type
_entity_poly.pdbx_seq_one_letter_code
_entity_poly.pdbx_strand_id
1 'polypeptide(L)'
;MPFSDQLREFGQIGFWVHLEDVELDQAPLRLIAKRHGRDMTQAVPLVCRAGTLCVFTNFSWHSATAYTRADGQRFTWGYSFGRADHYWEGFKHYTHLGKGAPVWQRFIGGLTAQQRQLWRFPPAGHPYYTEQTLALLAEQYPGWNADEYR
;
A
#
# COMPACT_ATOMS: atom_id res chain seq x y z
N MET A 1 -2.86 -3.82 20.13
CA MET A 1 -2.30 -2.59 20.72
C MET A 1 -3.38 -1.51 20.68
N PRO A 2 -3.47 -0.63 21.69
CA PRO A 2 -4.44 0.46 21.67
C PRO A 2 -4.17 1.43 20.51
N PHE A 3 -5.23 2.08 20.01
CA PHE A 3 -5.09 3.15 19.02
C PHE A 3 -4.27 4.31 19.61
N SER A 4 -3.31 4.82 18.84
CA SER A 4 -2.55 6.02 19.20
C SER A 4 -2.90 7.15 18.25
N ASP A 5 -3.51 8.21 18.78
CA ASP A 5 -3.83 9.43 18.03
C ASP A 5 -2.64 10.41 17.97
N GLN A 6 -1.59 10.13 18.76
CA GLN A 6 -0.40 10.97 18.89
C GLN A 6 0.72 10.57 17.93
N LEU A 7 0.67 9.35 17.38
CA LEU A 7 1.71 8.78 16.52
C LEU A 7 1.21 8.59 15.08
N ARG A 8 0.56 9.63 14.53
CA ARG A 8 -0.01 9.63 13.17
C ARG A 8 0.99 9.24 12.09
N GLU A 9 2.28 9.45 12.33
CA GLU A 9 3.32 9.08 11.38
C GLU A 9 3.41 7.58 11.11
N PHE A 10 2.91 6.73 12.01
CA PHE A 10 2.87 5.28 11.83
C PHE A 10 1.52 4.78 11.32
N GLY A 11 0.63 5.67 10.85
CA GLY A 11 -0.64 5.28 10.24
C GLY A 11 -0.46 4.41 8.99
N GLN A 12 0.67 4.57 8.30
CA GLN A 12 1.12 3.66 7.24
C GLN A 12 2.62 3.38 7.37
N ILE A 13 2.99 2.12 7.22
CA ILE A 13 4.36 1.64 7.28
C ILE A 13 4.64 0.87 5.99
N GLY A 14 5.67 1.29 5.27
CA GLY A 14 6.20 0.63 4.08
C GLY A 14 7.40 -0.25 4.41
N PHE A 15 7.49 -1.36 3.69
CA PHE A 15 8.53 -2.37 3.79
C PHE A 15 9.08 -2.62 2.41
N TRP A 16 10.36 -2.32 2.19
CA TRP A 16 11.07 -2.69 0.96
C TRP A 16 12.15 -3.71 1.28
N VAL A 17 11.95 -4.91 0.76
CA VAL A 17 12.95 -5.98 0.79
C VAL A 17 13.85 -5.81 -0.43
N HIS A 18 15.15 -5.68 -0.18
CA HIS A 18 16.16 -5.66 -1.23
C HIS A 18 16.52 -7.12 -1.58
N LEU A 19 16.20 -7.54 -2.81
CA LEU A 19 16.35 -8.94 -3.24
C LEU A 19 17.78 -9.27 -3.68
N GLU A 20 18.60 -8.24 -3.85
CA GLU A 20 19.98 -8.32 -4.30
C GLU A 20 20.81 -7.24 -3.60
N ASP A 21 22.14 -7.34 -3.73
CA ASP A 21 23.05 -6.29 -3.28
C ASP A 21 22.77 -4.99 -4.04
N VAL A 22 22.74 -3.88 -3.32
CA VAL A 22 22.51 -2.55 -3.87
C VAL A 22 23.77 -1.74 -3.72
N GLU A 23 24.42 -1.49 -4.86
CA GLU A 23 25.59 -0.63 -4.95
C GLU A 23 25.21 0.79 -5.39
N LEU A 24 26.18 1.72 -5.32
CA LEU A 24 25.96 3.14 -5.66
C LEU A 24 25.51 3.37 -7.11
N ASP A 25 25.90 2.49 -8.03
CA ASP A 25 25.60 2.57 -9.45
C ASP A 25 24.27 1.91 -9.86
N GLN A 26 23.57 1.28 -8.90
CA GLN A 26 22.30 0.57 -9.09
C GLN A 26 21.10 1.36 -8.55
N ALA A 27 21.13 2.68 -8.72
CA ALA A 27 20.06 3.58 -8.30
C ALA A 27 19.61 3.40 -6.82
N PRO A 28 20.52 3.37 -5.82
CA PRO A 28 20.15 3.21 -4.41
C PRO A 28 19.07 4.22 -3.99
N LEU A 29 18.11 3.77 -3.19
CA LEU A 29 17.15 4.66 -2.54
C LEU A 29 17.93 5.69 -1.71
N ARG A 30 17.62 6.98 -1.85
CA ARG A 30 18.12 7.99 -0.92
C ARG A 30 17.12 8.22 0.20
N LEU A 31 17.58 8.27 1.44
CA LEU A 31 16.78 8.49 2.64
C LEU A 31 17.30 9.70 3.41
N ILE A 32 16.39 10.44 4.05
CA ILE A 32 16.73 11.53 4.95
C ILE A 32 16.35 11.12 6.38
N ALA A 33 17.31 11.16 7.29
CA ALA A 33 17.04 10.93 8.69
C ALA A 33 16.11 12.03 9.23
N LYS A 34 15.10 11.67 10.03
CA LYS A 34 14.06 12.59 10.52
C LYS A 34 14.61 13.88 11.16
N ARG A 35 15.76 13.79 11.85
CA ARG A 35 16.44 14.95 12.46
C ARG A 35 16.80 16.07 11.46
N HIS A 36 16.93 15.72 10.18
CA HIS A 36 17.30 16.63 9.09
C HIS A 36 16.07 17.19 8.35
N GLY A 37 14.86 16.81 8.76
CA GLY A 37 13.62 17.31 8.18
C GLY A 37 13.53 17.04 6.67
N ARG A 38 13.45 18.12 5.89
CA ARG A 38 13.32 18.08 4.42
C ARG A 38 14.61 18.48 3.70
N ASP A 39 15.72 18.59 4.41
CA ASP A 39 16.99 19.00 3.82
C ASP A 39 17.57 17.87 2.94
N MET A 40 17.32 17.97 1.64
CA MET A 40 17.78 16.99 0.65
C MET A 40 19.31 16.88 0.56
N THR A 41 20.06 17.88 1.05
CA THR A 41 21.54 17.80 1.10
C THR A 41 22.03 16.76 2.09
N GLN A 42 21.18 16.37 3.05
CA GLN A 42 21.46 15.35 4.06
C GLN A 42 21.00 13.95 3.65
N ALA A 43 20.52 13.78 2.41
CA ALA A 43 20.04 12.48 1.94
C ALA A 43 21.20 11.51 1.74
N VAL A 44 21.09 10.30 2.30
CA VAL A 44 22.10 9.24 2.19
C VAL A 44 21.59 8.09 1.32
N PRO A 45 22.43 7.50 0.43
CA PRO A 45 22.05 6.34 -0.36
C PRO A 45 22.01 5.08 0.52
N LEU A 46 20.98 4.25 0.33
CA LEU A 46 20.87 2.92 0.92
C LEU A 46 21.65 1.92 0.07
N VAL A 47 22.96 1.86 0.31
CA VAL A 47 23.84 0.78 -0.16
C VAL A 47 23.71 -0.36 0.85
N CYS A 48 23.31 -1.53 0.40
CA CYS A 48 23.00 -2.63 1.31
C CYS A 48 23.13 -4.01 0.65
N ARG A 49 23.13 -5.07 1.47
CA ARG A 49 23.17 -6.45 1.00
C ARG A 49 21.78 -6.99 0.67
N ALA A 50 21.71 -7.99 -0.19
CA ALA A 50 20.53 -8.81 -0.41
C ALA A 50 19.92 -9.30 0.93
N GLY A 51 18.60 -9.26 1.03
CA GLY A 51 17.84 -9.57 2.24
C GLY A 51 17.67 -8.39 3.21
N THR A 52 18.28 -7.22 2.93
CA THR A 52 18.06 -6.02 3.75
C THR A 52 16.61 -5.56 3.67
N LEU A 53 15.99 -5.34 4.83
CA LEU A 53 14.66 -4.76 4.96
C LEU A 53 14.77 -3.27 5.28
N CYS A 54 14.29 -2.42 4.39
CA CYS A 54 14.07 -1.01 4.66
C CYS A 54 12.64 -0.81 5.18
N VAL A 55 12.51 -0.26 6.39
CA VAL A 55 11.22 0.09 6.98
C VAL A 55 11.11 1.61 7.06
N PHE A 56 10.02 2.16 6.55
CA PHE A 56 9.80 3.60 6.55
C PHE A 56 8.32 3.93 6.68
N THR A 57 8.03 5.17 7.04
CA THR A 57 6.66 5.69 7.10
C THR A 57 6.39 6.64 5.95
N ASN A 58 5.13 7.02 5.74
CA ASN A 58 4.79 8.08 4.76
C ASN A 58 5.39 9.45 5.07
N PHE A 59 5.97 9.63 6.26
CA PHE A 59 6.68 10.85 6.67
C PHE A 59 8.20 10.75 6.48
N SER A 60 8.68 9.61 5.97
CA SER A 60 10.10 9.40 5.67
C SER A 60 10.43 9.94 4.29
N TRP A 61 11.23 11.00 4.23
CA TRP A 61 11.66 11.58 2.97
C TRP A 61 12.67 10.67 2.28
N HIS A 62 12.36 10.34 1.03
CA HIS A 62 13.19 9.51 0.20
C HIS A 62 13.06 9.87 -1.28
N SER A 63 14.03 9.47 -2.09
CA SER A 63 14.00 9.67 -3.54
C SER A 63 14.74 8.59 -4.29
N ALA A 64 14.36 8.36 -5.55
CA ALA A 64 15.15 7.56 -6.47
C ALA A 64 16.47 8.27 -6.83
N THR A 65 17.44 7.48 -7.29
CA THR A 65 18.67 7.94 -7.95
C THR A 65 18.76 7.34 -9.35
N ALA A 66 19.78 7.71 -10.12
CA ALA A 66 19.97 7.20 -11.47
C ALA A 66 20.57 5.79 -11.47
N TYR A 67 20.17 4.97 -12.44
CA TYR A 67 20.91 3.76 -12.80
C TYR A 67 22.09 4.19 -13.65
N THR A 68 23.30 3.96 -13.16
CA THR A 68 24.54 4.29 -13.89
C THR A 68 25.33 3.04 -14.28
N ARG A 69 24.98 1.86 -13.72
CA ARG A 69 25.51 0.57 -14.17
C ARG A 69 25.02 0.24 -15.58
N ALA A 70 25.89 -0.40 -16.37
CA ALA A 70 25.62 -0.77 -17.76
C ALA A 70 24.42 -1.72 -17.95
N ASP A 71 24.14 -2.58 -16.98
CA ASP A 71 22.98 -3.51 -17.01
C ASP A 71 21.69 -2.91 -16.43
N GLY A 72 21.76 -1.75 -15.78
CA GLY A 72 20.65 -0.81 -15.59
C GLY A 72 19.45 -1.30 -14.77
N GLN A 73 19.59 -2.28 -13.89
CA GLN A 73 18.46 -2.86 -13.17
C GLN A 73 18.69 -3.01 -11.66
N ARG A 74 17.58 -2.92 -10.91
CA ARG A 74 17.48 -3.35 -9.51
C ARG A 74 16.05 -3.78 -9.17
N PHE A 75 15.92 -4.91 -8.48
CA PHE A 75 14.67 -5.44 -7.98
C PHE A 75 14.51 -5.20 -6.47
N THR A 76 13.35 -4.67 -6.11
CA THR A 76 12.89 -4.58 -4.72
C THR A 76 11.49 -5.18 -4.62
N TRP A 77 11.22 -5.85 -3.51
CA TRP A 77 9.86 -6.29 -3.20
C TRP A 77 9.28 -5.40 -2.11
N GLY A 78 8.23 -4.67 -2.46
CA GLY A 78 7.57 -3.73 -1.57
C GLY A 78 6.17 -4.19 -1.13
N TYR A 79 5.87 -4.01 0.16
CA TYR A 79 4.51 -4.05 0.68
C TYR A 79 4.34 -3.00 1.78
N SER A 80 3.10 -2.64 2.08
CA SER A 80 2.81 -1.67 3.13
C SER A 80 1.61 -2.13 3.96
N PHE A 81 1.61 -1.77 5.24
CA PHE A 81 0.44 -1.88 6.10
C PHE A 81 -0.09 -0.49 6.42
N GLY A 82 -1.41 -0.34 6.37
CA GLY A 82 -2.13 0.84 6.81
C GLY A 82 -3.09 0.49 7.93
N ARG A 83 -3.61 1.53 8.60
CA ARG A 83 -4.59 1.33 9.69
C ARG A 83 -5.77 0.47 9.24
N ALA A 84 -6.27 -0.36 10.15
CA ALA A 84 -7.39 -1.26 9.87
C ALA A 84 -8.72 -0.52 9.64
N ASP A 85 -8.89 0.66 10.24
CA ASP A 85 -10.07 1.51 10.11
C ASP A 85 -10.02 2.47 8.91
N HIS A 86 -8.93 2.47 8.14
CA HIS A 86 -8.76 3.29 6.92
C HIS A 86 -8.80 2.37 5.68
N TYR A 87 -10.02 2.00 5.31
CA TYR A 87 -10.30 1.14 4.16
C TYR A 87 -9.84 1.80 2.86
N TRP A 88 -9.18 1.01 2.00
CA TRP A 88 -8.67 1.43 0.70
C TRP A 88 -7.67 2.63 0.70
N GLU A 89 -6.97 2.89 1.82
CA GLU A 89 -5.97 3.97 1.95
C GLU A 89 -4.55 3.53 1.57
N GLY A 90 -3.84 4.24 0.66
CA GLY A 90 -2.47 3.91 0.19
C GLY A 90 -2.24 4.03 -1.34
N PHE A 91 -1.02 3.73 -1.82
CA PHE A 91 -0.53 4.06 -3.18
C PHE A 91 -1.11 3.19 -4.33
N LYS A 92 -1.48 1.93 -4.07
CA LYS A 92 -2.16 1.04 -5.03
C LYS A 92 -3.18 0.16 -4.34
N HIS A 93 -4.45 0.54 -4.40
CA HIS A 93 -5.59 -0.29 -3.99
C HIS A 93 -6.26 -0.89 -5.20
N TYR A 94 -6.69 -2.15 -5.12
CA TYR A 94 -7.41 -2.81 -6.22
C TYR A 94 -8.76 -2.17 -6.58
N THR A 95 -9.18 -1.12 -5.85
CA THR A 95 -10.34 -0.30 -6.20
C THR A 95 -10.23 0.32 -7.60
N HIS A 96 -9.02 0.60 -8.11
CA HIS A 96 -8.81 1.04 -9.50
C HIS A 96 -9.25 0.00 -10.54
N LEU A 97 -9.26 -1.29 -10.18
CA LEU A 97 -9.76 -2.38 -11.02
C LEU A 97 -11.27 -2.56 -10.89
N GLY A 98 -11.93 -1.79 -10.03
CA GLY A 98 -13.36 -1.87 -9.80
C GLY A 98 -14.21 -1.59 -11.03
N LYS A 99 -13.65 -0.98 -12.08
CA LYS A 99 -14.28 -0.81 -13.40
C LYS A 99 -13.31 -1.23 -14.50
N GLY A 100 -13.83 -1.82 -15.58
CA GLY A 100 -13.03 -2.18 -16.76
C GLY A 100 -12.11 -3.39 -16.58
N ALA A 101 -12.19 -4.11 -15.45
CA ALA A 101 -11.46 -5.35 -15.20
C ALA A 101 -12.42 -6.51 -14.88
N PRO A 102 -13.01 -7.18 -15.90
CA PRO A 102 -14.06 -8.18 -15.69
C PRO A 102 -13.66 -9.36 -14.79
N VAL A 103 -12.40 -9.78 -14.83
CA VAL A 103 -11.88 -10.85 -13.97
C VAL A 103 -11.90 -10.43 -12.51
N TRP A 104 -11.43 -9.22 -12.21
CA TRP A 104 -11.45 -8.66 -10.87
C TRP A 104 -12.88 -8.44 -10.36
N GLN A 105 -13.76 -7.91 -11.20
CA GLN A 105 -15.15 -7.65 -10.84
C GLN A 105 -15.89 -8.94 -10.46
N ARG A 106 -15.74 -10.00 -11.26
CA ARG A 106 -16.33 -11.31 -10.94
C ARG A 106 -15.71 -11.94 -9.70
N PHE A 107 -14.39 -11.83 -9.54
CA PHE A 107 -13.70 -12.34 -8.36
C PHE A 107 -14.25 -11.68 -7.08
N ILE A 108 -14.25 -10.34 -7.00
CA ILE A 108 -14.78 -9.62 -5.84
C ILE A 108 -16.28 -9.86 -5.66
N GLY A 109 -17.07 -9.87 -6.73
CA GLY A 109 -18.51 -10.11 -6.68
C GLY A 109 -18.84 -11.48 -6.10
N GLY A 110 -18.08 -12.52 -6.42
CA GLY A 110 -18.30 -13.88 -5.94
C GLY A 110 -17.82 -14.21 -4.52
N LEU A 111 -17.11 -13.29 -3.84
CA LEU A 111 -16.70 -13.48 -2.44
C LEU A 111 -17.85 -13.22 -1.48
N THR A 112 -17.84 -13.80 -0.28
CA THR A 112 -18.74 -13.39 0.80
C THR A 112 -18.30 -12.06 1.42
N ALA A 113 -19.19 -11.39 2.15
CA ALA A 113 -18.86 -10.16 2.88
C ALA A 113 -17.64 -10.31 3.80
N GLN A 114 -17.48 -11.45 4.47
CA GLN A 114 -16.32 -11.74 5.31
C GLN A 114 -15.03 -11.87 4.48
N GLN A 115 -15.06 -12.58 3.37
CA GLN A 115 -13.89 -12.75 2.49
C GLN A 115 -13.45 -11.43 1.86
N ARG A 116 -14.38 -10.54 1.54
CA ARG A 116 -14.07 -9.21 1.02
C ARG A 116 -13.30 -8.32 2.01
N GLN A 117 -13.35 -8.60 3.32
CA GLN A 117 -12.56 -7.86 4.33
C GLN A 117 -11.05 -8.04 4.12
N LEU A 118 -10.60 -9.20 3.61
CA LEU A 118 -9.20 -9.42 3.22
C LEU A 118 -8.76 -8.42 2.15
N TRP A 119 -9.68 -8.04 1.28
CA TRP A 119 -9.51 -7.03 0.22
C TRP A 119 -9.91 -5.64 0.68
N ARG A 120 -9.92 -5.42 2.01
CA ARG A 120 -10.12 -4.13 2.67
C ARG A 120 -11.50 -3.51 2.41
N PHE A 121 -12.50 -4.31 2.07
CA PHE A 121 -13.89 -3.87 2.19
C PHE A 121 -14.27 -3.78 3.69
N PRO A 122 -15.03 -2.77 4.12
CA PRO A 122 -15.50 -2.70 5.50
C PRO A 122 -16.31 -3.94 5.92
N PRO A 123 -16.35 -4.27 7.23
CA PRO A 123 -17.19 -5.36 7.72
C PRO A 123 -18.69 -5.03 7.56
N ALA A 124 -19.54 -6.06 7.56
CA ALA A 124 -20.98 -5.89 7.59
C ALA A 124 -21.42 -5.01 8.79
N GLY A 125 -22.46 -4.19 8.59
CA GLY A 125 -22.90 -3.19 9.57
C GLY A 125 -22.04 -1.91 9.62
N HIS A 126 -20.97 -1.79 8.83
CA HIS A 126 -20.19 -0.56 8.76
C HIS A 126 -20.98 0.60 8.12
N PRO A 127 -20.90 1.86 8.63
CA PRO A 127 -21.67 3.01 8.12
C PRO A 127 -21.47 3.36 6.64
N TYR A 128 -20.42 2.82 6.02
CA TYR A 128 -20.21 2.91 4.58
C TYR A 128 -21.36 2.30 3.80
N TYR A 129 -21.95 1.20 4.29
CA TYR A 129 -23.00 0.45 3.60
C TYR A 129 -24.37 1.09 3.77
N THR A 130 -24.59 2.16 3.02
CA THR A 130 -25.93 2.71 2.77
C THR A 130 -26.61 1.98 1.62
N GLU A 131 -27.94 2.07 1.52
CA GLU A 131 -28.70 1.55 0.37
C GLU A 131 -28.12 2.03 -0.98
N GLN A 132 -27.68 3.29 -1.06
CA GLN A 132 -27.03 3.83 -2.24
C GLN A 132 -25.71 3.10 -2.56
N THR A 133 -24.83 2.96 -1.57
CA THR A 133 -23.53 2.30 -1.82
C THR A 133 -23.70 0.82 -2.16
N LEU A 134 -24.66 0.12 -1.53
CA LEU A 134 -24.94 -1.28 -1.82
C LEU A 134 -25.46 -1.46 -3.25
N ALA A 135 -26.34 -0.57 -3.71
CA ALA A 135 -26.81 -0.58 -5.10
C ALA A 135 -25.65 -0.37 -6.10
N LEU A 136 -24.77 0.60 -5.83
CA LEU A 136 -23.59 0.85 -6.66
C LEU A 136 -22.61 -0.33 -6.67
N LEU A 137 -22.42 -0.98 -5.53
CA LEU A 137 -21.57 -2.17 -5.42
C LEU A 137 -22.16 -3.35 -6.20
N ALA A 138 -23.49 -3.53 -6.16
CA ALA A 138 -24.17 -4.57 -6.92
C ALA A 138 -24.09 -4.35 -8.43
N GLU A 139 -24.14 -3.10 -8.90
CA GLU A 139 -23.87 -2.75 -10.29
C GLU A 139 -22.40 -3.01 -10.66
N GLN A 140 -21.49 -2.64 -9.78
CA GLN A 140 -20.05 -2.69 -10.02
C GLN A 140 -19.49 -4.12 -10.01
N TYR A 141 -20.01 -4.99 -9.16
CA TYR A 141 -19.50 -6.34 -8.90
C TYR A 141 -20.59 -7.40 -9.12
N PRO A 142 -20.61 -8.08 -10.29
CA PRO A 142 -21.60 -9.11 -10.57
C PRO A 142 -21.59 -10.23 -9.53
N GLY A 143 -22.76 -10.57 -8.99
CA GLY A 143 -22.90 -11.59 -7.92
C GLY A 143 -22.82 -11.03 -6.50
N TRP A 144 -22.68 -9.71 -6.33
CA TRP A 144 -22.70 -9.07 -5.02
C TRP A 144 -24.03 -9.33 -4.28
N ASN A 145 -23.93 -9.99 -3.13
CA ASN A 145 -25.07 -10.18 -2.23
C ASN A 145 -25.14 -9.03 -1.23
N ALA A 146 -26.04 -8.08 -1.46
CA ALA A 146 -26.20 -6.91 -0.59
C ALA A 146 -26.80 -7.25 0.79
N ASP A 147 -27.53 -8.37 0.91
CA ASP A 147 -28.15 -8.77 2.17
C ASP A 147 -27.12 -9.21 3.22
N GLU A 148 -25.89 -9.53 2.82
CA GLU A 148 -24.80 -9.83 3.75
C GLU A 148 -24.31 -8.60 4.55
N TYR A 149 -24.80 -7.40 4.22
CA TYR A 149 -24.35 -6.13 4.79
C TYR A 149 -25.41 -5.39 5.60
N ARG A 150 -26.65 -5.90 5.61
CA ARG A 150 -27.80 -5.34 6.32
C ARG A 150 -27.93 -5.91 7.73
#